data_AF-A0A0D6M797-F1
#
_entry.id   AF-A0A0D6M797-F1
#
_cell.length_a   1.000
_cell.length_b   1.000
_cell.length_c   1.000
_cell.angle_alpha   90.00
_cell.angle_beta   90.00
_cell.angle_gamma   90.00
#
_symmetry.space_group_name_H-M   'P 1'
#
loop_
_entity.id
_entity.type
_entity.pdbx_description
1 polymer ?
#
loop_
_entity_poly.entity_id
_entity_poly.type
_entity_poly.pdbx_seq_one_letter_code
_entity_poly.pdbx_strand_id
1 'polypeptide(L)'
;MSPDTAAKLAQYRSYIQGQAASLGPEARAFFDELARRRSQTRAQIHAGFMPSLAQIRQARLEAINMYRAMSPAGQADFQRHFPGLAMFFTNDMVYRRLQSMG
;
A
#
# COMPACT_ATOMS: atom_id res chain seq x y z
N MET A 1 15.86 8.03 17.90
CA MET A 1 16.13 7.79 16.46
C MET A 1 17.47 8.43 16.15
N SER A 2 18.44 7.72 15.55
CA SER A 2 19.73 8.34 15.25
C SER A 2 19.64 9.27 14.03
N PRO A 3 20.53 10.26 13.88
CA PRO A 3 20.58 11.14 12.71
C PRO A 3 20.62 10.38 11.39
N ASP A 4 21.41 9.30 11.31
CA ASP A 4 21.51 8.46 10.10
C ASP A 4 20.21 7.74 9.75
N THR A 5 19.48 7.25 10.75
CA THR A 5 18.16 6.65 10.54
C THR A 5 17.15 7.69 10.06
N ALA A 6 17.21 8.92 10.58
CA ALA A 6 16.37 10.03 10.16
C ALA A 6 16.61 10.43 8.70
N ALA A 7 17.88 10.57 8.31
CA ALA A 7 18.27 10.90 6.94
C ALA A 7 17.79 9.83 5.94
N LYS A 8 18.04 8.54 6.24
CA LYS A 8 17.59 7.42 5.39
C LYS A 8 16.07 7.37 5.24
N LEU A 9 15.33 7.63 6.32
CA LEU A 9 13.87 7.67 6.28
C LEU A 9 13.36 8.85 5.44
N ALA A 10 13.97 10.02 5.57
CA ALA A 10 13.61 11.20 4.76
C ALA A 10 13.88 10.95 3.27
N GLN A 11 15.03 10.38 2.93
CA GLN A 11 15.39 10.01 1.55
C GLN A 11 14.38 9.02 0.97
N TYR A 12 14.05 7.96 1.72
CA TYR A 12 13.07 6.97 1.29
C TYR A 12 11.68 7.58 1.07
N ARG A 13 11.21 8.43 2.00
CA ARG A 13 9.93 9.13 1.86
C ARG A 13 9.89 10.03 0.63
N SER A 14 10.95 10.81 0.40
CA SER A 14 11.06 11.68 -0.78
C SER A 14 11.03 10.86 -2.07
N TYR A 15 11.76 9.74 -2.13
CA TYR A 15 11.72 8.83 -3.27
C TYR A 15 10.30 8.31 -3.56
N ILE A 16 9.60 7.79 -2.54
CA ILE A 16 8.24 7.27 -2.69
C ILE A 16 7.27 8.37 -3.13
N GLN A 17 7.38 9.57 -2.57
CA GLN A 17 6.55 10.72 -2.97
C GLN A 17 6.83 11.15 -4.41
N GLY A 18 8.10 11.15 -4.84
CA GLY A 18 8.48 11.42 -6.21
C GLY A 18 7.89 10.40 -7.19
N GLN A 19 7.93 9.10 -6.85
CA GLN A 19 7.27 8.07 -7.65
C GLN A 19 5.75 8.27 -7.71
N ALA A 20 5.12 8.59 -6.59
CA ALA A 20 3.67 8.81 -6.54
C ALA A 20 3.23 10.08 -7.31
N ALA A 21 4.06 11.11 -7.34
CA ALA A 21 3.81 12.34 -8.10
C ALA A 21 3.80 12.10 -9.63
N SER A 22 4.54 11.10 -10.10
CA SER A 22 4.62 10.73 -11.52
C SER A 22 3.51 9.79 -12.00
N LEU A 23 2.66 9.30 -11.10
CA LEU A 23 1.53 8.43 -11.45
C LEU A 23 0.46 9.19 -12.25
N GLY A 24 -0.16 8.50 -13.20
CA GLY A 24 -1.40 8.93 -13.82
C GLY A 24 -2.58 8.95 -12.84
N PRO A 25 -3.72 9.58 -13.20
CA PRO A 25 -4.81 9.88 -12.26
C PRO A 25 -5.39 8.65 -11.54
N GLU A 26 -5.57 7.53 -12.24
CA GLU A 26 -6.15 6.31 -11.65
C GLU A 26 -5.19 5.65 -10.65
N ALA A 27 -3.94 5.42 -11.05
CA ALA A 27 -2.92 4.86 -10.18
C ALA A 27 -2.63 5.75 -8.98
N ARG A 28 -2.68 7.08 -9.19
CA ARG A 28 -2.55 8.07 -8.12
C ARG A 28 -3.70 8.00 -7.13
N ALA A 29 -4.95 7.90 -7.60
CA ALA A 29 -6.10 7.75 -6.73
C ALA A 29 -6.00 6.48 -5.86
N PHE A 30 -5.56 5.36 -6.45
CA PHE A 30 -5.28 4.14 -5.69
C PHE A 30 -4.16 4.35 -4.64
N PHE A 31 -3.05 4.99 -5.00
CA PHE A 31 -1.96 5.28 -4.07
C PHE A 31 -2.41 6.14 -2.89
N ASP A 32 -3.16 7.20 -3.17
CA ASP A 32 -3.66 8.14 -2.16
C ASP A 32 -4.65 7.46 -1.20
N GLU A 33 -5.54 6.60 -1.73
CA GLU A 33 -6.47 5.83 -0.89
C GLU A 33 -5.72 4.82 0.01
N LEU A 34 -4.70 4.14 -0.52
CA LEU A 34 -3.85 3.24 0.26
C LEU A 34 -3.05 4.00 1.34
N ALA A 35 -2.61 5.22 1.07
CA ALA A 35 -1.94 6.09 2.03
C ALA A 35 -2.90 6.57 3.12
N ARG A 36 -4.12 6.99 2.76
CA ARG A 36 -5.18 7.40 3.68
C ARG A 36 -5.53 6.29 4.68
N ARG A 37 -5.78 5.07 4.18
CA ARG A 37 -6.07 3.89 5.02
C ARG A 37 -4.92 3.58 5.98
N ARG A 38 -3.68 3.58 5.49
CA ARG A 38 -2.50 3.37 6.34
C ARG A 38 -2.36 4.45 7.41
N SER A 39 -2.64 5.70 7.08
CA SER A 39 -2.64 6.81 8.05
C SER A 39 -3.68 6.59 9.14
N GLN A 40 -4.90 6.19 8.78
CA GLN A 40 -5.96 5.88 9.74
C GLN A 40 -5.59 4.73 10.67
N THR A 41 -5.04 3.63 10.15
CA THR A 41 -4.55 2.53 10.99
C THR A 41 -3.44 2.96 11.94
N ARG A 42 -2.50 3.81 11.49
CA ARG A 42 -1.45 4.35 12.36
C ARG A 42 -2.05 5.23 13.47
N ALA A 43 -3.02 6.07 13.15
CA ALA A 43 -3.71 6.90 14.15
C ALA A 43 -4.43 6.03 15.20
N GLN A 44 -5.11 4.97 14.78
CA GLN A 44 -5.74 4.00 15.69
C GLN A 44 -4.72 3.34 16.63
N ILE A 45 -3.59 2.87 16.08
CA ILE A 45 -2.50 2.28 16.87
C ILE A 45 -1.95 3.29 17.88
N HIS A 46 -1.74 4.54 17.48
CA HIS A 46 -1.28 5.61 18.38
C HIS A 46 -2.30 5.93 19.48
N ALA A 47 -3.59 5.74 19.22
CA ALA A 47 -4.67 5.87 20.20
C ALA A 47 -4.85 4.61 21.07
N GLY A 48 -3.97 3.61 20.97
CA GLY A 48 -4.01 2.37 21.77
C GLY A 48 -4.87 1.25 21.17
N PHE A 49 -5.45 1.44 19.99
CA PHE A 49 -6.25 0.44 19.31
C PHE A 49 -5.40 -0.38 18.35
N MET A 50 -5.00 -1.57 18.78
CA MET A 50 -4.25 -2.51 17.96
C MET A 50 -5.20 -3.31 17.06
N PRO A 51 -5.03 -3.27 15.72
CA PRO A 51 -5.84 -4.09 14.82
C PRO A 51 -5.64 -5.59 15.09
N SER A 52 -6.74 -6.34 15.13
CA SER A 52 -6.71 -7.80 15.13
C SER A 52 -6.13 -8.35 13.81
N LEU A 53 -5.69 -9.61 13.84
CA LEU A 53 -5.25 -10.30 12.62
C LEU A 53 -6.32 -10.31 11.52
N ALA A 54 -7.59 -10.46 11.91
CA ALA A 54 -8.73 -10.40 10.99
C ALA A 54 -8.86 -9.02 10.31
N GLN A 55 -8.70 -7.93 11.07
CA GLN A 55 -8.73 -6.57 10.51
C GLN A 55 -7.54 -6.31 9.58
N ILE A 56 -6.34 -6.78 9.95
CA ILE A 56 -5.15 -6.66 9.09
C ILE A 56 -5.33 -7.43 7.79
N ARG A 57 -5.85 -8.66 7.86
CA ARG A 57 -6.17 -9.49 6.70
C ARG A 57 -7.18 -8.80 5.79
N GLN A 58 -8.27 -8.31 6.35
CA GLN A 58 -9.31 -7.62 5.60
C GLN A 58 -8.77 -6.38 4.88
N ALA A 59 -7.98 -5.55 5.57
CA ALA A 59 -7.35 -4.39 4.95
C ALA A 59 -6.40 -4.76 3.78
N ARG A 60 -5.69 -5.90 3.88
CA ARG A 60 -4.84 -6.40 2.77
C ARG A 60 -5.66 -6.90 1.59
N LEU A 61 -6.75 -7.64 1.84
CA LEU A 61 -7.66 -8.10 0.79
C LEU A 61 -8.31 -6.93 0.06
N GLU A 62 -8.74 -5.90 0.80
CA GLU A 62 -9.27 -4.67 0.21
C GLU A 62 -8.24 -3.95 -0.65
N ALA A 63 -6.97 -3.85 -0.19
CA ALA A 63 -5.91 -3.26 -1.00
C ALA A 63 -5.65 -4.03 -2.31
N ILE A 64 -5.66 -5.37 -2.25
CA ILE A 64 -5.53 -6.22 -3.45
C ILE A 64 -6.72 -6.00 -4.40
N ASN A 65 -7.94 -6.02 -3.87
CA ASN A 65 -9.15 -5.85 -4.67
C ASN A 65 -9.19 -4.46 -5.34
N MET A 66 -8.82 -3.39 -4.62
CA MET A 66 -8.74 -2.04 -5.18
C MET A 66 -7.72 -1.97 -6.33
N TYR A 67 -6.54 -2.58 -6.17
CA TYR A 67 -5.54 -2.62 -7.24
C TYR A 67 -6.06 -3.37 -8.47
N ARG A 68 -6.64 -4.56 -8.26
CA ARG A 68 -7.18 -5.42 -9.33
C ARG A 68 -8.38 -4.81 -10.05
N ALA A 69 -9.09 -3.88 -9.42
CA ALA A 69 -10.21 -3.17 -10.00
C ALA A 69 -9.80 -2.00 -10.92
N MET A 70 -8.54 -1.55 -10.86
CA MET A 70 -8.04 -0.54 -11.80
C MET A 70 -8.00 -1.09 -13.23
N SER A 71 -8.08 -0.19 -14.21
CA SER A 71 -7.87 -0.53 -15.61
C SER A 71 -6.47 -1.14 -15.85
N PRO A 72 -6.28 -1.94 -16.91
CA PRO A 72 -4.95 -2.46 -17.26
C PRO A 72 -3.90 -1.35 -17.40
N ALA A 73 -4.28 -0.17 -17.91
CA ALA A 73 -3.39 0.98 -18.03
C ALA A 73 -3.00 1.54 -16.65
N GLY A 74 -3.95 1.69 -15.73
CA GLY A 74 -3.67 2.12 -14.36
C GLY A 74 -2.81 1.12 -13.57
N GLN A 75 -3.05 -0.19 -13.76
CA GLN A 75 -2.22 -1.24 -13.16
C GLN A 75 -0.77 -1.21 -13.67
N ALA A 76 -0.59 -1.06 -14.99
CA ALA A 76 0.73 -0.99 -15.63
C ALA A 76 1.50 0.27 -15.22
N ASP A 77 0.82 1.42 -15.14
CA ASP A 77 1.39 2.67 -14.66
C ASP A 77 1.85 2.55 -13.20
N PHE A 78 0.98 2.04 -12.31
CA PHE A 78 1.37 1.79 -10.92
C PHE A 78 2.56 0.82 -10.82
N GLN A 79 2.55 -0.27 -11.60
CA GLN A 79 3.63 -1.27 -11.60
C GLN A 79 4.98 -0.68 -12.01
N ARG A 80 5.00 0.25 -12.97
CA ARG A 80 6.23 0.93 -13.42
C ARG A 80 6.92 1.65 -12.26
N HIS A 81 6.15 2.26 -11.37
CA HIS A 81 6.65 3.04 -10.25
C HIS A 81 6.83 2.22 -8.96
N PHE A 82 6.02 1.17 -8.76
CA PHE A 82 5.98 0.36 -7.54
C PHE A 82 5.97 -1.15 -7.83
N PRO A 83 6.99 -1.71 -8.51
CA PRO A 83 6.97 -3.09 -8.99
C PRO A 83 6.82 -4.14 -7.88
N GLY A 84 7.43 -3.91 -6.71
CA GLY A 84 7.29 -4.82 -5.57
C GLY A 84 5.87 -4.86 -4.99
N LEU A 85 5.17 -3.71 -4.95
CA LEU A 85 3.78 -3.65 -4.50
C LEU A 85 2.84 -4.25 -5.55
N ALA A 86 3.06 -3.96 -6.82
CA ALA A 86 2.29 -4.57 -7.91
C ALA A 86 2.42 -6.10 -7.88
N MET A 87 3.64 -6.63 -7.72
CA MET A 87 3.87 -8.07 -7.56
C MET A 87 3.09 -8.67 -6.39
N PHE A 88 3.02 -7.97 -5.25
CA PHE A 88 2.20 -8.43 -4.12
C PHE A 88 0.71 -8.46 -4.47
N PHE A 89 0.19 -7.41 -5.14
CA PHE A 89 -1.25 -7.30 -5.45
C PHE A 89 -1.72 -8.26 -6.56
N THR A 90 -0.84 -8.62 -7.49
CA THR A 90 -1.14 -9.58 -8.57
C THR A 90 -0.91 -11.03 -8.16
N ASN A 91 -0.24 -11.30 -7.04
CA ASN A 91 0.07 -12.67 -6.62
C ASN A 91 -1.16 -13.42 -6.08
N ASP A 92 -1.66 -14.38 -6.86
CA ASP A 92 -2.82 -15.20 -6.49
C ASP A 92 -2.56 -16.13 -5.29
N MET A 93 -1.32 -16.58 -5.07
CA MET A 93 -1.00 -17.36 -3.86
C MET A 93 -1.14 -16.51 -2.60
N VAL A 94 -0.69 -15.24 -2.66
CA VAL A 94 -0.89 -14.28 -1.57
C VAL A 94 -2.37 -14.04 -1.33
N TYR A 95 -3.13 -13.81 -2.40
CA TYR A 95 -4.57 -13.57 -2.31
C TYR A 95 -5.32 -14.76 -1.68
N ARG A 96 -5.09 -15.98 -2.19
CA ARG A 96 -5.70 -17.21 -1.66
C ARG A 96 -5.29 -17.48 -0.22
N ARG A 97 -4.02 -17.27 0.11
CA ARG A 97 -3.54 -17.43 1.49
C ARG A 97 -4.21 -16.44 2.43
N LEU A 98 -4.39 -15.19 2.02
CA LEU A 98 -5.14 -14.21 2.82
C LEU A 98 -6.60 -14.63 2.98
N GLN A 99 -7.24 -15.22 1.97
CA GLN A 99 -8.61 -15.73 2.07
C GLN A 99 -8.73 -16.97 2.98
N SER A 100 -7.70 -17.83 3.03
CA SER A 100 -7.73 -19.06 3.82
C SER A 100 -7.33 -18.89 5.29
N MET A 101 -6.85 -17.71 5.68
CA MET A 101 -6.55 -17.38 7.07
C MET A 101 -7.86 -17.08 7.81
N GLY A 102 -8.36 -18.04 8.58
CA GLY A 102 -9.47 -17.85 9.55
C GLY A 102 -9.16 -16.77 10.57
#